data_AF-A0A9X8ZCY9-F1
#
_entry.id   AF-A0A9X8ZCY9-F1
#
_cell.length_a   1.000
_cell.length_b   1.000
_cell.length_c   1.000
_cell.angle_alpha   90.00
_cell.angle_beta   90.00
_cell.angle_gamma   90.00
#
_symmetry.space_group_name_H-M   'P 1'
#
loop_
_entity.id
_entity.type
_entity.pdbx_description
1 polymer ?
#
loop_
_entity_poly.entity_id
_entity_poly.type
_entity_poly.pdbx_seq_one_letter_code
_entity_poly.pdbx_strand_id
1 'polypeptide(L)'
;MPDISLQPENPMFKATEAVGKEGESYLRNTDTEYKILNDIASRLGENTQATGKIKLFTELDTCDSCSKVIAEFAAKYKNIELEVIHNDGNRIIP
;
A
#
# COMPACT_ATOMS: atom_id res chain seq x y z
N MET A 1 0.82 -16.82 -8.05
CA MET A 1 0.92 -15.41 -7.63
C MET A 1 2.36 -15.17 -7.23
N PRO A 2 2.97 -14.05 -7.63
CA PRO A 2 4.30 -13.69 -7.12
C PRO A 2 4.24 -13.55 -5.60
N ASP A 3 5.34 -13.86 -4.94
CA ASP A 3 5.51 -13.62 -3.50
C ASP A 3 5.31 -12.12 -3.21
N ILE A 4 4.52 -11.79 -2.18
CA ILE A 4 4.22 -10.40 -1.77
C ILE A 4 5.48 -9.60 -1.44
N SER A 5 6.57 -10.29 -1.14
CA SER A 5 7.90 -9.72 -0.90
C SER A 5 8.50 -9.11 -2.18
N LEU A 6 8.10 -9.61 -3.36
CA LEU A 6 8.57 -9.17 -4.67
C LEU A 6 7.78 -7.96 -5.18
N GLN A 7 8.37 -7.25 -6.14
CA GLN A 7 7.67 -6.16 -6.82
C GLN A 7 6.54 -6.73 -7.71
N PRO A 8 5.33 -6.13 -7.71
CA PRO A 8 4.26 -6.54 -8.61
C PRO A 8 4.67 -6.31 -10.08
N GLU A 9 4.47 -7.32 -10.94
CA GLU A 9 4.77 -7.22 -12.37
C GLU A 9 3.81 -6.28 -13.10
N ASN A 10 2.51 -6.40 -12.83
CA ASN A 10 1.44 -5.59 -13.43
C ASN A 10 0.59 -4.94 -12.32
N PRO A 11 1.11 -3.90 -11.65
CA PRO A 11 0.40 -3.24 -10.57
C PRO A 11 -0.85 -2.52 -11.08
N MET A 12 -1.95 -2.67 -10.36
CA MET A 12 -3.20 -1.95 -10.62
C MET A 12 -3.09 -0.48 -10.19
N PHE A 13 -2.46 -0.23 -9.04
CA PHE A 13 -2.19 1.10 -8.52
C PHE A 13 -0.71 1.39 -8.71
N LYS A 14 -0.38 2.50 -9.37
CA LYS A 14 1.00 2.81 -9.73
C LYS A 14 1.70 3.60 -8.63
N ALA A 15 2.90 3.17 -8.26
CA ALA A 15 3.77 3.99 -7.44
C ALA A 15 4.18 5.26 -8.19
N THR A 16 4.28 6.36 -7.45
CA THR A 16 4.94 7.59 -7.88
C THR A 16 6.24 7.78 -7.12
N GLU A 17 7.03 8.74 -7.58
CA GLU A 17 8.14 9.26 -6.79
C GLU A 17 7.63 9.97 -5.53
N ALA A 18 8.36 9.85 -4.43
CA ALA A 18 8.13 10.60 -3.22
C ALA A 18 9.44 10.84 -2.46
N VAL A 19 9.55 12.03 -1.86
CA VAL A 19 10.71 12.47 -1.11
C VAL A 19 10.93 11.58 0.12
N GLY A 20 12.16 11.11 0.31
CA GLY A 20 12.62 10.38 1.49
C GLY A 20 13.01 11.31 2.62
N LYS A 21 13.33 10.74 3.80
CA LYS A 21 13.79 11.53 4.95
C LYS A 21 15.07 12.33 4.68
N GLU A 22 15.88 11.88 3.71
CA GLU A 22 17.14 12.52 3.31
C GLU A 22 16.92 13.65 2.27
N GLY A 23 15.69 13.94 1.86
CA GLY A 23 15.35 14.98 0.88
C GLY A 23 15.41 14.53 -0.58
N GLU A 24 15.96 13.34 -0.83
CA GLU A 24 16.03 12.73 -2.16
C GLU A 24 14.70 12.08 -2.57
N SER A 25 14.36 12.18 -3.86
CA SER A 25 13.13 11.61 -4.43
C SER A 25 13.40 10.21 -5.00
N TYR A 26 12.56 9.24 -4.66
CA TYR A 26 12.67 7.87 -5.16
C TYR A 26 11.31 7.32 -5.58
N LEU A 27 11.29 6.50 -6.63
CA LEU A 27 10.12 5.72 -7.00
C LEU A 27 9.81 4.71 -5.88
N ARG A 28 8.62 4.82 -5.28
CA ARG A 28 8.22 4.01 -4.10
C ARG A 28 7.58 2.67 -4.47
N ASN A 29 8.04 2.02 -5.54
CA ASN A 29 7.53 0.74 -6.01
C ASN A 29 8.02 -0.47 -5.20
N THR A 30 8.90 -0.24 -4.22
CA THR A 30 9.42 -1.27 -3.31
C THR A 30 8.80 -1.21 -1.91
N ASP A 31 8.07 -0.13 -1.60
CA ASP A 31 7.40 0.08 -0.31
C ASP A 31 6.38 -1.05 -0.05
N THR A 32 6.21 -1.42 1.22
CA THR A 32 5.47 -2.62 1.60
C THR A 32 3.96 -2.43 1.43
N GLU A 33 3.47 -1.24 1.74
CA GLU A 33 2.07 -0.83 1.55
C GLU A 33 1.68 -0.93 0.08
N TYR A 34 2.57 -0.50 -0.82
CA TYR A 34 2.39 -0.62 -2.27
C TYR A 34 2.28 -2.09 -2.72
N LYS A 35 3.16 -2.97 -2.22
CA LYS A 35 3.15 -4.40 -2.55
C LYS A 35 1.90 -5.09 -2.04
N ILE A 36 1.54 -4.88 -0.76
CA ILE A 36 0.39 -5.52 -0.12
C ILE A 36 -0.91 -5.15 -0.84
N LEU A 37 -1.15 -3.85 -1.07
CA LEU A 37 -2.41 -3.41 -1.66
C LEU A 37 -2.54 -3.84 -3.12
N ASN A 38 -1.45 -3.87 -3.89
CA ASN A 38 -1.46 -4.43 -5.24
C ASN A 38 -1.64 -5.95 -5.26
N ASP A 39 -1.06 -6.70 -4.33
CA ASP A 39 -1.30 -8.14 -4.22
C ASP A 39 -2.79 -8.42 -3.94
N ILE A 40 -3.38 -7.74 -2.95
CA ILE A 40 -4.80 -7.88 -2.63
C ILE A 40 -5.66 -7.51 -3.85
N ALA A 41 -5.38 -6.39 -4.50
CA ALA A 41 -6.13 -5.96 -5.68
C ALA A 41 -6.00 -6.94 -6.86
N SER A 42 -4.84 -7.58 -7.04
CA SER A 42 -4.67 -8.61 -8.06
C SER A 42 -5.53 -9.85 -7.80
N ARG A 43 -5.78 -10.19 -6.52
CA ARG A 43 -6.67 -11.29 -6.12
C ARG A 43 -8.14 -10.93 -6.31
N LEU A 44 -8.51 -9.70 -5.96
CA LEU A 44 -9.89 -9.23 -6.07
C LEU A 44 -10.27 -8.94 -7.53
N GLY A 45 -9.33 -8.46 -8.34
CA GLY A 45 -9.56 -8.09 -9.72
C GLY A 45 -10.73 -7.10 -9.86
N GLU A 46 -11.68 -7.45 -10.73
CA GLU A 46 -12.86 -6.63 -11.01
C GLU A 46 -14.03 -6.85 -10.04
N ASN A 47 -13.84 -7.64 -8.97
CA ASN A 47 -14.81 -7.76 -7.90
C ASN A 47 -14.81 -6.53 -6.99
N THR A 48 -15.24 -5.38 -7.53
CA THR A 48 -15.32 -4.10 -6.81
C THR A 48 -16.36 -4.10 -5.68
N GLN A 49 -17.24 -5.11 -5.64
CA GLN A 49 -18.24 -5.30 -4.59
C GLN A 49 -17.74 -6.16 -3.43
N ALA A 50 -16.49 -6.64 -3.48
CA ALA A 50 -15.87 -7.36 -2.37
C ALA A 50 -15.99 -6.56 -1.06
N THR A 51 -16.35 -7.25 0.02
CA THR A 51 -16.53 -6.65 1.34
C THR A 51 -15.50 -7.22 2.30
N GLY A 52 -15.14 -6.45 3.32
CA GLY A 52 -14.19 -6.91 4.33
C GLY A 52 -13.61 -5.77 5.14
N LYS A 53 -12.63 -6.11 5.98
CA LYS A 53 -11.85 -5.15 6.77
C LYS A 53 -10.37 -5.46 6.62
N ILE A 54 -9.57 -4.44 6.40
CA ILE A 54 -8.12 -4.49 6.35
C ILE A 54 -7.61 -3.52 7.41
N LYS A 55 -6.79 -4.02 8.34
CA LYS A 55 -6.01 -3.19 9.26
C LYS A 55 -4.54 -3.30 8.85
N LEU A 56 -3.99 -2.21 8.34
CA LEU A 56 -2.61 -2.13 7.90
C LEU A 56 -1.80 -1.39 8.96
N PHE A 57 -0.89 -2.09 9.62
CA PHE A 57 0.04 -1.48 10.56
C PHE A 57 1.34 -1.11 9.83
N THR A 58 1.79 0.13 10.00
CA THR A 58 3.08 0.59 9.47
C THR A 58 3.90 1.27 10.56
N GLU A 59 5.18 0.91 10.63
CA GLU A 59 6.13 1.51 11.59
C GLU A 59 6.54 2.92 11.20
N LEU A 60 6.59 3.19 9.90
CA LEU A 60 6.97 4.48 9.33
C LEU A 60 5.72 5.13 8.71
N ASP A 61 5.59 6.44 8.84
CA ASP A 61 4.50 7.15 8.17
C ASP A 61 4.50 6.89 6.66
N THR A 62 3.31 6.79 6.09
CA THR A 62 3.14 6.52 4.67
C THR A 62 3.65 7.71 3.85
N CYS A 63 4.58 7.46 2.94
CA CYS A 63 5.00 8.47 1.97
C CYS A 63 3.83 8.89 1.05
N ASP A 64 3.95 10.03 0.37
CA ASP A 64 2.89 10.54 -0.52
C ASP A 64 2.45 9.52 -1.59
N SER A 65 3.40 8.73 -2.09
CA SER A 65 3.15 7.66 -3.06
C SER A 65 2.28 6.54 -2.48
N CYS A 66 2.58 6.08 -1.27
CA CYS A 66 1.78 5.05 -0.59
C CYS A 66 0.40 5.59 -0.17
N SER A 67 0.32 6.83 0.31
CA SER A 67 -0.95 7.51 0.62
C SER A 67 -1.87 7.57 -0.61
N LYS A 68 -1.32 7.83 -1.79
CA LYS A 68 -2.05 7.77 -3.06
C LYS A 68 -2.55 6.35 -3.38
N VAL A 69 -1.71 5.34 -3.24
CA VAL A 69 -2.09 3.92 -3.48
C VAL A 69 -3.21 3.48 -2.53
N ILE A 70 -3.13 3.87 -1.27
CA ILE A 70 -4.18 3.64 -0.26
C ILE A 70 -5.50 4.28 -0.70
N ALA A 71 -5.47 5.53 -1.14
CA ALA A 71 -6.66 6.24 -1.60
C ALA A 71 -7.27 5.60 -2.86
N GLU A 72 -6.43 5.21 -3.84
CA GLU A 72 -6.89 4.54 -5.07
C GLU A 72 -7.50 3.16 -4.76
N PHE A 73 -6.90 2.38 -3.86
CA PHE A 73 -7.43 1.10 -3.40
C PHE A 73 -8.81 1.27 -2.75
N ALA A 74 -8.93 2.19 -1.79
CA ALA A 74 -10.18 2.47 -1.09
C ALA A 74 -11.28 2.98 -2.03
N ALA A 75 -10.90 3.76 -3.05
CA ALA A 75 -11.84 4.24 -4.06
C ALA A 75 -12.37 3.13 -4.98
N LYS A 76 -11.53 2.13 -5.32
CA LYS A 76 -11.94 0.99 -6.16
C LYS A 76 -12.77 -0.05 -5.40
N TYR A 77 -12.38 -0.39 -4.17
CA TYR A 77 -13.04 -1.42 -3.34
C TYR A 77 -13.81 -0.80 -2.18
N LYS A 78 -14.88 -0.06 -2.48
CA LYS A 78 -15.61 0.81 -1.54
C LYS A 78 -16.24 0.09 -0.34
N ASN A 79 -16.48 -1.22 -0.45
CA ASN A 79 -17.09 -2.01 0.63
C ASN A 79 -16.04 -2.67 1.54
N ILE A 80 -14.75 -2.41 1.31
CA ILE A 80 -13.66 -2.82 2.19
C ILE A 80 -13.30 -1.64 3.10
N GLU A 81 -13.42 -1.85 4.40
CA GLU A 81 -12.96 -0.89 5.41
C GLU A 81 -11.43 -1.00 5.53
N LEU A 82 -10.70 0.01 5.08
CA LEU A 82 -9.24 0.08 5.17
C LEU A 82 -8.83 1.05 6.28
N GLU A 83 -8.29 0.51 7.36
CA GLU A 83 -7.72 1.27 8.47
C GLU A 83 -6.19 1.17 8.41
N VAL A 84 -5.50 2.32 8.41
CA VAL A 84 -4.05 2.39 8.47
C VAL A 84 -3.63 2.89 9.85
N ILE A 85 -2.85 2.08 10.56
CA ILE A 85 -2.37 2.31 11.91
C ILE A 85 -0.88 2.64 11.81
N HIS A 86 -0.51 3.83 12.24
CA HIS A 86 0.86 4.34 12.20
C HIS A 86 1.47 4.21 13.59
N ASN A 87 2.77 3.89 13.67
CA ASN A 87 3.51 3.85 14.93
C ASN A 87 4.37 5.11 15.17
N ASP A 88 4.00 6.24 14.55
CA ASP A 88 4.71 7.52 14.67
C ASP A 88 6.22 7.43 14.37
N GLY A 89 6.61 6.58 13.42
CA GLY A 89 8.01 6.35 13.06
C GLY A 89 8.79 5.46 14.03
N ASN A 90 8.16 4.94 15.08
CA ASN A 90 8.80 4.05 16.05
C ASN A 90 8.84 2.62 15.51
N ARG A 91 10.01 1.99 15.58
CA ARG A 91 10.16 0.57 15.22
C ARG A 91 9.90 -0.31 16.43
N ILE A 92 9.21 -1.43 16.22
CA ILE A 92 9.01 -2.46 17.23
C ILE A 92 10.29 -3.27 17.33
N ILE A 93 10.84 -3.35 18.54
CA ILE A 93 12.01 -4.18 18.84
C ILE A 93 11.48 -5.57 19.26
N PRO A 94 11.86 -6.66 18.57
CA PRO A 94 11.41 -8.02 18.89
C PRO A 94 11.90 -8.55 20.23
#